data_AF-E3IU26-F1
#
_entry.id   AF-E3IU26-F1
#
_cell.length_a   1.000
_cell.length_b   1.000
_cell.length_c   1.000
_cell.angle_alpha   90.00
_cell.angle_beta   90.00
_cell.angle_gamma   90.00
#
_symmetry.space_group_name_H-M   'P 1'
#
loop_
_entity.id
_entity.type
_entity.pdbx_description
1 polymer ?
#
loop_
_entity_poly.entity_id
_entity_poly.type
_entity_poly.pdbx_seq_one_letter_code
_entity_poly.pdbx_strand_id
1 'polypeptide(L)'
;MTAGELDARPHPAPIRSRPTGLDLLGPEAPDIATIDSVTGGREIIDELDDLIRDVIVLRRRVAWRIQKLRMTAGGGRIEMSREYEVTRRFLDALGPAGSEVAVALLLLCRGPAPSVDVRPSTEHDIDAGHAAR
;
A
#
# COMPACT_ATOMS: atom_id res chain seq x y z
N MET A 1 10.55 -42.53 -37.96
CA MET A 1 10.97 -42.75 -36.55
C MET A 1 12.17 -41.85 -36.32
N THR A 2 12.24 -40.87 -35.43
CA THR A 2 11.31 -40.21 -34.49
C THR A 2 11.88 -38.79 -34.30
N ALA A 3 10.98 -37.82 -34.20
CA ALA A 3 11.30 -36.40 -34.08
C ALA A 3 12.15 -36.11 -32.83
N GLY A 4 13.10 -35.19 -33.00
CA GLY A 4 13.94 -34.66 -31.92
C GLY A 4 13.08 -33.98 -30.85
N GLU A 5 13.27 -34.45 -29.63
CA GLU A 5 12.69 -33.97 -28.40
C GLU A 5 13.20 -32.54 -28.14
N LEU A 6 12.34 -31.55 -28.40
CA LEU A 6 12.60 -30.16 -28.05
C LEU A 6 12.59 -30.04 -26.52
N ASP A 7 13.78 -29.74 -25.99
CA ASP A 7 14.04 -29.35 -24.61
C ASP A 7 13.04 -28.29 -24.13
N ALA A 8 11.99 -28.78 -23.44
CA ALA A 8 10.97 -27.97 -22.83
C ALA A 8 11.58 -27.29 -21.60
N ARG A 9 12.09 -26.07 -21.79
CA ARG A 9 12.41 -25.18 -20.68
C ARG A 9 11.18 -25.13 -19.76
N PRO A 10 11.33 -25.33 -18.44
CA PRO A 10 10.21 -25.25 -17.53
C PRO A 10 9.56 -23.87 -17.65
N HIS A 11 8.30 -23.87 -18.10
CA HIS A 11 7.47 -22.69 -18.12
C HIS A 11 7.40 -22.14 -16.68
N PRO A 12 7.67 -20.84 -16.44
CA PRO A 12 7.50 -20.29 -15.09
C PRO A 12 6.06 -20.58 -14.65
N ALA A 13 5.91 -21.25 -13.51
CA ALA A 13 4.61 -21.52 -12.93
C ALA A 13 3.78 -20.22 -12.92
N PRO A 14 2.48 -20.27 -13.23
CA PRO A 14 1.65 -19.07 -13.19
C PRO A 14 1.82 -18.44 -11.81
N ILE A 15 2.32 -17.20 -11.80
CA ILE A 15 2.37 -16.38 -10.59
C ILE A 15 0.93 -16.40 -10.09
N ARG A 16 0.67 -17.08 -8.96
CA ARG A 16 -0.64 -17.02 -8.30
C ARG A 16 -1.03 -15.56 -8.31
N SER A 17 -2.11 -15.21 -9.00
CA SER A 17 -2.57 -13.82 -9.12
C SER A 17 -2.59 -13.26 -7.72
N ARG A 18 -1.58 -12.44 -7.44
CA ARG A 18 -1.39 -11.89 -6.11
C ARG A 18 -2.66 -11.07 -5.90
N PRO A 19 -3.39 -11.24 -4.78
CA PRO A 19 -4.54 -10.39 -4.52
C PRO A 19 -4.09 -8.95 -4.76
N THR A 20 -4.77 -8.30 -5.69
CA THR A 20 -4.56 -6.89 -5.99
C THR A 20 -4.88 -6.11 -4.73
N GLY A 21 -4.37 -4.87 -4.63
CA GLY A 21 -4.70 -4.01 -3.50
C GLY A 21 -6.22 -3.93 -3.26
N LEU A 22 -7.01 -3.94 -4.32
CA LEU A 22 -8.49 -3.97 -4.26
C LEU A 22 -9.05 -5.25 -3.63
N ASP A 23 -8.44 -6.42 -3.84
CA ASP A 23 -8.93 -7.68 -3.26
C ASP A 23 -8.82 -7.67 -1.72
N LEU A 24 -7.96 -6.80 -1.15
CA LEU A 24 -7.84 -6.58 0.29
C LEU A 24 -8.83 -5.54 0.82
N LEU A 25 -9.48 -4.76 -0.06
CA LEU A 25 -10.47 -3.73 0.27
C LEU A 25 -11.91 -4.26 0.23
N GLY A 26 -12.10 -5.52 -0.16
CA GLY A 26 -13.40 -6.19 -0.19
C GLY A 26 -14.25 -5.84 -1.42
N PRO A 27 -15.43 -6.48 -1.57
CA PRO A 27 -16.33 -6.29 -2.70
C PRO A 27 -17.08 -4.94 -2.74
N GLU A 28 -16.83 -4.06 -1.76
CA GLU A 28 -17.54 -2.79 -1.56
C GLU A 28 -16.80 -1.60 -2.20
N ALA A 29 -16.00 -1.83 -3.24
CA ALA A 29 -15.44 -0.71 -3.99
C ALA A 29 -16.60 0.09 -4.62
N PRO A 30 -16.67 1.42 -4.40
CA PRO A 30 -17.79 2.21 -4.91
C PRO A 30 -17.85 2.11 -6.43
N ASP A 31 -19.03 1.82 -6.97
CA ASP A 31 -19.23 1.83 -8.41
C ASP A 31 -19.10 3.27 -8.92
N ILE A 32 -18.02 3.54 -9.64
CA ILE A 32 -17.71 4.87 -10.20
C ILE A 32 -18.87 5.37 -11.07
N ALA A 33 -19.62 4.47 -11.72
CA ALA A 33 -20.78 4.84 -12.55
C ALA A 33 -21.95 5.41 -11.73
N THR A 34 -21.97 5.21 -10.42
CA THR A 34 -23.01 5.76 -9.51
C THR A 34 -22.69 7.15 -8.98
N ILE A 35 -21.50 7.69 -9.27
CA ILE A 35 -21.10 9.04 -8.86
C ILE A 35 -21.83 10.06 -9.74
N ASP A 36 -22.85 10.72 -9.17
CA ASP A 36 -23.73 11.67 -9.88
C ASP A 36 -23.45 13.14 -9.54
N SER A 37 -22.53 13.42 -8.62
CA SER A 37 -22.19 14.76 -8.16
C SER A 37 -20.71 14.92 -7.81
N VAL A 38 -20.21 16.15 -7.93
CA VAL A 38 -18.83 16.50 -7.55
C VAL A 38 -18.60 16.31 -6.05
N THR A 39 -19.59 16.64 -5.21
CA THR A 39 -19.50 16.47 -3.76
C THR A 39 -19.38 15.00 -3.39
N GLY A 40 -20.27 14.13 -3.90
CA GLY A 40 -20.21 12.70 -3.62
C GLY A 40 -18.91 12.05 -4.13
N GLY A 41 -18.40 12.48 -5.29
CA GLY A 41 -17.10 12.02 -5.77
C GLY A 41 -15.92 12.44 -4.87
N ARG A 42 -15.98 13.61 -4.22
CA ARG A 42 -14.95 14.06 -3.28
C ARG A 42 -14.99 13.30 -1.97
N GLU A 43 -16.18 13.01 -1.45
CA GLU A 43 -16.35 12.18 -0.24
C GLU A 43 -15.70 10.81 -0.43
N ILE A 44 -15.89 10.18 -1.60
CA ILE A 44 -15.22 8.92 -1.96
C ILE A 44 -13.69 9.08 -2.01
N ILE A 45 -13.18 10.19 -2.56
CA ILE A 45 -11.72 10.45 -2.56
C ILE A 45 -11.20 10.56 -1.14
N ASP A 46 -11.89 11.28 -0.26
CA ASP A 46 -11.49 11.46 1.13
C ASP A 46 -11.43 10.11 1.87
N GLU A 47 -12.41 9.22 1.64
CA GLU A 47 -12.41 7.84 2.18
C GLU A 47 -11.24 7.00 1.63
N LEU A 48 -10.95 7.11 0.34
CA LEU A 48 -9.81 6.43 -0.28
C LEU A 48 -8.47 6.95 0.27
N ASP A 49 -8.35 8.25 0.49
CA ASP A 49 -7.15 8.87 1.05
C ASP A 49 -6.92 8.46 2.50
N ASP A 50 -7.99 8.33 3.29
CA ASP A 50 -7.96 7.78 4.65
C ASP A 50 -7.42 6.34 4.66
N LEU A 51 -7.93 5.51 3.75
CA LEU A 51 -7.47 4.15 3.58
C LEU A 51 -6.00 4.07 3.12
N ILE A 52 -5.62 4.88 2.13
CA ILE A 52 -4.24 4.96 1.64
C ILE A 52 -3.30 5.36 2.79
N ARG A 53 -3.69 6.36 3.58
CA ARG A 53 -2.93 6.79 4.77
C ARG A 53 -2.72 5.64 5.74
N ASP A 54 -3.77 4.90 6.08
CA ASP A 54 -3.71 3.80 7.04
C ASP A 54 -2.81 2.66 6.55
N VAL A 55 -2.91 2.31 5.26
CA VAL A 55 -2.04 1.33 4.61
C VAL A 55 -0.58 1.78 4.63
N ILE A 56 -0.32 3.07 4.37
CA ILE A 56 1.04 3.63 4.41
C ILE A 56 1.62 3.58 5.84
N VAL A 57 0.82 3.92 6.86
CA VAL A 57 1.23 3.81 8.27
C VAL A 57 1.57 2.37 8.62
N LEU A 58 0.73 1.41 8.22
CA LEU A 58 0.98 -0.02 8.44
C LEU A 58 2.25 -0.47 7.71
N ARG A 59 2.43 -0.09 6.44
CA ARG A 59 3.64 -0.37 5.66
C ARG A 59 4.89 0.15 6.35
N ARG A 60 4.84 1.36 6.92
CA ARG A 60 5.95 1.95 7.68
C ARG A 60 6.29 1.13 8.93
N ARG A 61 5.29 0.69 9.69
CA ARG A 61 5.48 -0.18 10.88
C ARG A 61 6.17 -1.50 10.49
N VAL A 62 5.70 -2.15 9.42
CA VAL A 62 6.30 -3.38 8.90
C VAL A 62 7.73 -3.16 8.41
N ALA A 63 7.96 -2.10 7.62
CA ALA A 63 9.29 -1.76 7.10
C ALA A 63 10.31 -1.49 8.22
N TRP A 64 9.89 -0.77 9.27
CA TRP A 64 10.71 -0.54 10.45
C TRP A 64 11.08 -1.85 11.15
N ARG A 65 10.11 -2.77 11.33
CA ARG A 65 10.37 -4.07 11.95
C ARG A 65 11.36 -4.91 11.14
N ILE A 66 11.22 -4.93 9.80
CA ILE A 66 12.15 -5.62 8.90
C ILE A 66 13.55 -5.03 9.03
N GLN A 67 13.68 -3.70 9.04
CA GLN A 67 14.96 -3.03 9.18
C GLN A 67 15.65 -3.38 10.51
N LYS A 68 14.90 -3.40 11.62
CA LYS A 68 15.43 -3.83 12.93
C LYS A 68 15.94 -5.27 12.89
N LEU A 69 15.20 -6.20 12.28
CA LEU A 69 15.63 -7.58 12.13
C LEU A 69 16.91 -7.70 11.29
N ARG A 70 16.99 -6.98 10.16
CA ARG A 70 18.18 -6.97 9.31
C ARG A 70 19.41 -6.44 10.04
N MET A 71 19.27 -5.32 10.74
CA MET A 71 20.36 -4.75 11.53
C MET A 71 20.82 -5.69 12.66
N THR A 72 19.88 -6.41 13.29
CA THR A 72 20.19 -7.42 14.32
C THR A 72 20.95 -8.61 13.73
N ALA A 73 20.66 -8.98 12.47
CA ALA A 73 21.37 -10.02 11.73
C ALA A 73 22.69 -9.56 11.08
N GLY A 74 23.20 -8.37 11.43
CA GLY A 74 24.45 -7.82 10.87
C GLY A 74 24.31 -7.19 9.48
N GLY A 75 23.09 -7.07 8.95
CA GLY A 75 22.79 -6.43 7.68
C GLY A 75 22.71 -4.90 7.76
N GLY A 76 22.82 -4.24 6.61
CA GLY A 76 22.73 -2.79 6.50
C GLY A 76 21.31 -2.22 6.71
N ARG A 77 21.24 -0.92 7.00
CA ARG A 77 19.99 -0.13 7.10
C ARG A 77 19.13 -0.20 5.83
N ILE A 78 19.78 -0.26 4.66
CA ILE A 78 19.18 -0.21 3.32
C ILE A 78 19.54 -1.49 2.55
N GLU A 79 18.68 -1.90 1.61
CA GLU A 79 18.95 -2.99 0.68
C GLU A 79 18.57 -2.55 -0.74
N MET A 80 19.58 -2.24 -1.55
CA MET A 80 19.37 -1.62 -2.86
C MET A 80 18.56 -2.50 -3.83
N SER A 81 18.77 -3.83 -3.82
CA SER A 81 18.01 -4.76 -4.66
C SER A 81 16.52 -4.71 -4.35
N ARG A 82 16.13 -4.74 -3.08
CA ARG A 82 14.74 -4.62 -2.67
C ARG A 82 14.14 -3.26 -2.97
N GLU A 83 14.89 -2.18 -2.81
CA GLU A 83 14.41 -0.86 -3.19
C GLU A 83 14.14 -0.77 -4.69
N TYR A 84 15.04 -1.31 -5.51
CA TYR A 84 14.84 -1.41 -6.96
C TYR A 84 13.59 -2.22 -7.31
N GLU A 85 13.36 -3.37 -6.66
CA GLU A 85 12.13 -4.16 -6.86
C GLU A 85 10.87 -3.37 -6.51
N VAL A 86 10.89 -2.59 -5.42
CA VAL A 86 9.74 -1.78 -5.02
C VAL A 86 9.47 -0.70 -6.05
N THR A 87 10.50 0.04 -6.47
CA THR A 87 10.35 1.08 -7.51
C THR A 87 9.82 0.50 -8.80
N ARG A 88 10.36 -0.63 -9.25
CA ARG A 88 9.89 -1.30 -10.47
C ARG A 88 8.42 -1.73 -10.37
N ARG A 89 7.97 -2.25 -9.23
CA ARG A 89 6.56 -2.63 -9.04
C ARG A 89 5.60 -1.45 -9.18
N PHE A 90 5.97 -0.28 -8.66
CA PHE A 90 5.12 0.91 -8.82
C PHE A 90 5.22 1.48 -10.23
N LEU A 91 6.41 1.47 -10.85
CA LEU A 91 6.59 1.85 -12.26
C LEU A 91 5.72 1.00 -13.19
N ASP A 92 5.74 -0.32 -13.02
CA ASP A 92 4.98 -1.24 -13.86
C ASP A 92 3.46 -1.06 -13.68
N ALA A 93 3.00 -0.65 -12.49
CA ALA A 93 1.58 -0.49 -12.18
C ALA A 93 1.01 0.91 -12.48
N LEU A 94 1.81 1.97 -12.30
CA LEU A 94 1.36 3.37 -12.37
C LEU A 94 2.08 4.18 -13.47
N GLY A 95 2.97 3.56 -14.24
CA GLY A 95 3.79 4.24 -15.23
C GLY A 95 4.88 5.12 -14.60
N PRO A 96 5.39 6.14 -15.33
CA PRO A 96 6.53 6.95 -14.89
C PRO A 96 6.36 7.58 -13.48
N ALA A 97 5.17 8.12 -13.19
CA ALA A 97 4.83 8.70 -11.89
C ALA A 97 4.90 7.67 -10.74
N GLY A 98 4.71 6.38 -11.04
CA GLY A 98 4.85 5.30 -10.06
C GLY A 98 6.23 5.23 -9.41
N SER A 99 7.29 5.52 -10.17
CA SER A 99 8.65 5.54 -9.60
C SER A 99 8.80 6.61 -8.52
N GLU A 100 8.20 7.79 -8.71
CA GLU A 100 8.23 8.89 -7.75
C GLU A 100 7.46 8.55 -6.49
N VAL A 101 6.27 7.94 -6.64
CA VAL A 101 5.47 7.43 -5.52
C VAL A 101 6.26 6.39 -4.69
N ALA A 102 6.93 5.45 -5.35
CA ALA A 102 7.75 4.45 -4.66
C ALA A 102 8.90 5.09 -3.87
N VAL A 103 9.61 6.06 -4.46
CA VAL A 103 10.70 6.77 -3.79
C VAL A 103 10.18 7.52 -2.57
N ALA A 104 9.06 8.23 -2.69
CA ALA A 104 8.42 8.92 -1.56
C ALA A 104 8.07 7.93 -0.42
N LEU A 105 7.46 6.78 -0.76
CA LEU A 105 7.12 5.74 0.22
C LEU A 105 8.35 5.10 0.89
N LEU A 106 9.44 4.90 0.14
CA LEU A 106 10.70 4.39 0.69
C LEU A 106 11.32 5.41 1.65
N LEU A 107 11.36 6.69 1.27
CA LEU A 107 11.84 7.77 2.13
C LEU A 107 11.07 7.85 3.45
N LEU A 108 9.74 7.82 3.38
CA LEU A 108 8.87 7.82 4.57
C LEU A 108 9.18 6.64 5.52
N CYS A 109 9.47 5.47 4.96
CA CYS A 109 9.74 4.25 5.74
C CYS A 109 11.15 4.17 6.33
N ARG A 110 12.08 5.05 5.91
CA ARG A 110 13.47 5.09 6.41
C ARG A 110 13.61 5.90 7.72
N GLY A 111 12.55 6.51 8.23
CA GLY A 111 12.57 7.33 9.45
C GLY A 111 12.78 6.53 10.75
N PRO A 112 12.82 7.21 11.91
CA PRO A 112 12.77 6.56 13.22
C PRO A 112 11.46 5.79 13.40
N ALA A 113 11.41 4.94 14.45
CA ALA A 113 10.22 4.15 14.79
C ALA A 113 8.96 5.03 14.73
N PRO A 114 7.87 4.57 14.09
CA PRO A 114 6.61 5.32 14.15
C PRO A 114 6.23 5.46 15.63
N SER A 115 5.87 6.67 16.06
CA SER A 115 5.30 6.89 17.39
C SER A 115 4.05 6.01 17.53
N VAL A 116 3.94 5.32 18.67
CA VAL A 116 2.94 4.26 18.87
C VAL A 116 1.51 4.82 18.98
N ASP A 117 1.34 6.10 19.34
CA ASP A 117 0.02 6.73 19.44
C ASP A 117 -0.37 7.51 18.18
N VAL A 118 -1.19 6.87 17.36
CA VAL A 118 -2.24 7.55 16.62
C VAL A 118 -3.49 6.75 16.92
N ARG A 119 -4.26 7.14 17.95
CA ARG A 119 -5.63 6.66 18.06
C ARG A 119 -6.40 7.32 16.91
N PRO A 120 -7.24 6.59 16.15
CA PRO A 120 -8.19 7.27 15.29
C PRO A 120 -9.06 8.15 16.19
N SER A 121 -9.20 9.43 15.83
CA SER A 121 -10.06 10.37 16.56
C SER A 121 -11.52 9.93 16.42
N THR A 122 -11.97 9.00 17.27
CA THR A 122 -13.38 8.83 17.54
C THR A 122 -13.77 9.87 18.57
N GLU A 123 -14.05 11.10 18.12
CA GLU A 123 -14.78 12.09 18.91
C GLU A 123 -15.57 12.97 17.94
N HIS A 124 -16.73 12.43 17.54
CA HIS A 124 -17.89 13.25 17.17
C HIS A 124 -18.75 13.41 18.43
N ASP A 125 -18.14 13.86 19.53
CA ASP A 125 -18.84 14.34 20.73
C ASP A 125 -18.78 15.88 20.72
N ILE A 126 -19.54 16.47 19.81
CA ILE A 126 -19.89 17.90 19.85
C ILE A 126 -21.32 18.04 19.33
N ASP A 127 -22.28 17.82 20.23
CA ASP A 127 -23.20 18.88 20.72
C ASP A 127 -24.55 18.27 21.20
N ALA A 128 -24.52 17.60 22.35
CA ALA A 128 -25.72 17.38 23.17
C ALA A 128 -25.72 18.38 24.32
N GLY A 129 -25.76 19.67 23.99
CA GLY A 129 -25.62 20.77 24.94
C GLY A 129 -26.55 21.96 24.69
N HIS A 130 -27.74 21.76 24.10
CA HIS A 130 -28.73 22.84 23.96
C HIS A 130 -30.16 22.44 24.31
N ALA A 131 -30.39 21.95 25.53
CA ALA A 131 -31.72 21.92 26.12
C ALA A 131 -31.64 21.99 27.65
N ALA A 132 -31.66 23.22 28.18
CA ALA A 132 -32.34 23.62 29.42
C ALA A 132 -31.75 24.95 29.90
N ARG A 133 -32.39 26.07 29.55
CA ARG A 133 -32.75 27.17 30.47
C ARG A 133 -33.90 27.97 29.88
#